data_AF-E9SDQ8-F1
#
_entry.id   AF-E9SDQ8-F1
#
_cell.length_a   1.000
_cell.length_b   1.000
_cell.length_c   1.000
_cell.angle_alpha   90.00
_cell.angle_beta   90.00
_cell.angle_gamma   90.00
#
_symmetry.space_group_name_H-M   'P 1'
#
loop_
_entity.id
_entity.type
_entity.pdbx_description
1 polymer ?
#
loop_
_entity_poly.entity_id
_entity_poly.type
_entity_poly.pdbx_seq_one_letter_code
_entity_poly.pdbx_strand_id
1 'polypeptide(L)' 'MKMAEICIEIDDDLLKQLKEILTPMGLTPEFVAEQFIRFCADPNNAVLVRSLFDDWIKKE' A
#
# COMPACT_ATOMS: atom_id res chain seq x y z
N MET A 1 -10.14 22.10 -0.18
CA MET A 1 -9.86 20.71 0.21
C MET A 1 -8.67 20.76 1.16
N LYS A 2 -8.77 20.26 2.40
CA LYS A 2 -7.60 20.20 3.30
C LYS A 2 -6.71 19.06 2.82
N MET A 3 -5.45 19.35 2.48
CA MET A 3 -4.49 18.29 2.19
C MET A 3 -4.03 17.71 3.52
N ALA A 4 -4.28 16.43 3.74
CA ALA A 4 -3.73 15.68 4.86
C ALA A 4 -2.50 14.94 4.34
N GLU A 5 -1.34 15.20 4.95
CA GLU A 5 -0.12 14.45 4.68
C GLU A 5 -0.05 13.26 5.64
N ILE A 6 0.35 12.11 5.09
CA ILE A 6 0.62 10.89 5.84
C ILE A 6 2.08 10.52 5.56
N CYS A 7 2.88 10.41 6.60
CA CYS A 7 4.26 9.94 6.51
C CYS A 7 4.29 8.43 6.79
N ILE A 8 4.91 7.66 5.90
CA ILE A 8 5.11 6.22 6.05
C ILE A 8 6.61 5.99 6.15
N GLU A 9 7.06 5.47 7.28
CA GLU A 9 8.44 5.05 7.45
C GLU A 9 8.62 3.65 6.85
N ILE A 10 9.63 3.51 6.01
CA ILE A 10 9.95 2.27 5.31
C ILE A 10 11.46 2.05 5.36
N ASP A 11 11.86 0.80 5.51
CA ASP A 11 13.25 0.39 5.41
C ASP A 11 13.82 0.66 4.00
N ASP A 12 15.08 1.09 3.91
CA ASP A 12 15.72 1.48 2.65
C ASP A 12 15.86 0.30 1.68
N ASP A 13 16.17 -0.90 2.18
CA ASP A 13 16.30 -2.10 1.35
C ASP A 13 14.92 -2.53 0.84
N LEU A 14 13.89 -2.45 1.68
CA LEU A 14 12.51 -2.71 1.26
C LEU A 14 12.02 -1.70 0.21
N LEU A 15 12.33 -0.41 0.39
CA LEU A 15 11.99 0.63 -0.59
C LEU A 15 12.70 0.39 -1.93
N LYS A 16 13.96 -0.06 -1.89
CA LYS A 16 14.72 -0.40 -3.09
C LYS A 16 14.08 -1.60 -3.83
N GLN A 17 13.76 -2.67 -3.12
CA GLN A 17 13.09 -3.84 -3.71
C GLN A 17 11.74 -3.45 -4.33
N LEU A 18 10.95 -2.63 -3.62
CA LEU A 18 9.68 -2.14 -4.13
C LEU A 18 9.86 -1.34 -5.42
N LYS A 19 10.86 -0.46 -5.49
CA LYS A 19 11.18 0.30 -6.72
C LYS A 19 11.55 -0.61 -7.88
N GLU A 20 12.34 -1.66 -7.65
CA GLU A 20 12.72 -2.63 -8.68
C GLU A 20 11.50 -3.37 -9.25
N ILE A 21 10.51 -3.70 -8.41
CA ILE A 21 9.26 -4.34 -8.84
C ILE A 21 8.37 -3.38 -9.62
N LEU A 22 8.27 -2.12 -9.20
CA LEU A 22 7.33 -1.14 -9.76
C LEU A 22 7.84 -0.42 -11.01
N THR A 23 9.16 -0.25 -11.16
CA THR A 23 9.76 0.47 -12.30
C THR A 23 9.35 -0.10 -13.66
N PRO A 24 9.34 -1.44 -13.89
CA PRO A 24 8.87 -2.02 -15.16
C PRO A 24 7.40 -1.72 -15.48
N MET A 25 6.59 -1.40 -14.46
CA MET A 25 5.18 -1.04 -14.61
C MET A 25 4.97 0.46 -14.78
N GLY A 26 6.03 1.27 -14.71
CA GLY A 26 5.95 2.74 -14.73
C GLY A 26 5.29 3.33 -13.48
N LEU A 27 5.29 2.61 -12.35
CA LEU A 27 4.65 3.00 -11.10
C LEU A 27 5.68 3.46 -10.07
N THR A 28 5.28 4.35 -9.17
CA THR A 28 6.11 4.76 -8.01
C THR A 28 5.56 4.18 -6.71
N PRO A 29 6.41 3.96 -5.69
CA PRO A 29 5.97 3.53 -4.38
C PRO A 29 4.87 4.40 -3.77
N GLU A 30 4.98 5.73 -3.92
CA GLU A 30 4.04 6.70 -3.36
C GLU A 30 2.66 6.56 -4.02
N PHE A 31 2.62 6.40 -5.34
CA PHE A 31 1.37 6.19 -6.07
C PHE A 31 0.69 4.89 -5.62
N VAL A 32 1.45 3.80 -5.51
CA VAL A 32 0.92 2.50 -5.07
C VAL A 32 0.41 2.57 -3.63
N ALA A 33 1.15 3.21 -2.74
CA ALA A 33 0.72 3.42 -1.35
C ALA A 33 -0.59 4.22 -1.28
N GLU A 34 -0.72 5.30 -2.07
CA GLU A 34 -1.94 6.08 -2.13
C GLU A 34 -3.13 5.23 -2.64
N GLN A 35 -2.94 4.47 -3.72
CA GLN A 35 -4.00 3.62 -4.26
C GLN A 35 -4.41 2.53 -3.26
N PHE A 36 -3.44 1.95 -2.54
CA PHE A 36 -3.72 0.97 -1.50
C PHE A 36 -4.53 1.57 -0.35
N ILE A 37 -4.14 2.75 0.15
CA ILE A 37 -4.89 3.45 1.21
C ILE A 37 -6.32 3.76 0.74
N ARG A 38 -6.48 4.27 -0.49
CA ARG A 38 -7.81 4.53 -1.06
C ARG A 38 -8.65 3.25 -1.17
N PHE A 39 -8.04 2.16 -1.61
CA PHE A 39 -8.69 0.86 -1.68
C PHE A 39 -9.15 0.38 -0.30
N CYS A 40 -8.31 0.51 0.72
CA CYS A 40 -8.62 0.17 2.11
C CYS A 40 -9.70 1.07 2.73
N ALA A 41 -9.74 2.35 2.35
CA ALA A 41 -10.69 3.32 2.88
C ALA A 41 -12.10 3.20 2.26
N ASP A 42 -12.24 2.54 1.11
CA ASP A 42 -13.53 2.33 0.47
C ASP A 42 -14.37 1.29 1.24
N PRO A 43 -15.55 1.66 1.77
CA PRO A 43 -16.42 0.73 2.50
C PRO A 43 -16.86 -0.48 1.67
N ASN A 44 -16.93 -0.36 0.34
CA ASN A 44 -17.30 -1.47 -0.54
C ASN A 44 -16.23 -2.57 -0.55
N ASN A 45 -14.97 -2.22 -0.23
CA ASN A 45 -13.87 -3.15 -0.18
C ASN A 45 -13.63 -3.71 1.22
N ALA A 46 -14.37 -3.27 2.25
CA ALA A 46 -14.07 -3.58 3.65
C ALA A 46 -13.96 -5.09 3.94
N VAL A 47 -14.82 -5.92 3.36
CA VAL A 47 -14.79 -7.39 3.52
C VAL A 47 -13.52 -7.98 2.89
N LEU A 48 -13.17 -7.53 1.68
CA LEU A 48 -11.99 -8.01 0.96
C LEU A 48 -10.71 -7.56 1.66
N VAL A 49 -10.64 -6.29 2.05
CA VAL A 49 -9.53 -5.71 2.82
C VAL A 49 -9.34 -6.51 4.11
N ARG A 50 -10.43 -6.81 4.82
CA ARG A 50 -10.35 -7.62 6.04
C ARG A 50 -9.78 -9.01 5.78
N SER A 51 -10.23 -9.68 4.71
CA SER A 51 -9.72 -11.00 4.34
C SER A 51 -8.23 -10.97 4.01
N LEU A 52 -7.76 -9.95 3.28
CA LEU A 52 -6.35 -9.80 2.92
C LEU A 52 -5.46 -9.65 4.15
N PHE A 53 -5.88 -8.88 5.15
CA PHE A 53 -5.14 -8.74 6.41
C PHE A 53 -5.20 -10.01 7.26
N ASP A 54 -6.35 -10.69 7.34
CA ASP A 54 -6.47 -11.96 8.07
C ASP A 54 -5.57 -13.05 7.47
N ASP A 55 -5.39 -13.08 6.14
CA ASP A 55 -4.47 -14.01 5.46
C ASP A 55 -3.00 -13.65 5.65
N TRP A 56 -2.69 -12.35 5.73
CA TRP A 56 -1.35 -11.88 6.05
C TRP A 56 -0.92 -12.29 7.46
N ILE A 57 -1.77 -12.03 8.46
CA ILE A 57 -1.48 -12.36 9.88
C ILE A 57 -1.26 -13.85 10.09
N LYS A 58 -1.92 -14.72 9.31
CA LYS A 58 -1.74 -16.18 9.41
C LYS A 58 -0.43 -16.68 8.78
N LYS A 59 0.23 -15.86 7.97
CA LYS A 59 1.47 -16.21 7.27
C LYS A 59 2.72 -15.73 8.00
N GLU A 60 2.58 -14.79 8.93
CA GLU A 60 3.60 -14.45 9.95
C GLU A 60 3.48 -15.37 11.17
#